data_AF-A0A177YAA5-F1
#
_entry.id   AF-A0A177YAA5-F1
#
_cell.length_a   1.000
_cell.length_b   1.000
_cell.length_c   1.000
_cell.angle_alpha   90.00
_cell.angle_beta   90.00
_cell.angle_gamma   90.00
#
_symmetry.space_group_name_H-M   'P 1'
#
loop_
_entity.id
_entity.type
_entity.pdbx_description
1 polymer ?
#
loop_
_entity_poly.entity_id
_entity_poly.type
_entity_poly.pdbx_seq_one_letter_code
_entity_poly.pdbx_strand_id
1 'polypeptide(L)'
;MDPVSGPIDSPTVFRVHGVRPGLPVHLDVATVDDDGHHWVSHQDYDIDADGRLKMADPDRPWWNMQFVDEGVAPVTFVGSEAGLDYRVSVHAHEGSSSTTIRRSWGDDVVREDHAGKGWRLRVYLPDTSEDVTAGVLLLPGTMGARPSTPTAALLASHGYVSAVLSYMGEPGLPDSFESIPIEAVAAGIAAFASHERVDADRIALHAASVGASVALSTLARTPELTVRSVVALAPTHVVLQALSDTGPPPRASSLTEAGEPLPYMPIRAERLVGQIVKRTVGRLFSPSPTSRALSLRPAYSAGLRDDEAVARAVIPVEKIDAPMLAIAGVADASYPADRMARALIARRHRDTDRLLVLPNAGHFLRPPATPTTVDRNNFIVSGGTPAGTAKGQRRAWTETLDFLAETLATQ
;
A
#
# COMPACT_ATOMS: atom_id res chain seq x y z
N MET A 1 -23.70 1.94 14.77
CA MET A 1 -22.38 2.56 14.56
C MET A 1 -22.60 3.91 13.92
N ASP A 2 -21.73 4.87 14.20
CA ASP A 2 -21.82 6.23 13.65
C ASP A 2 -20.49 6.60 12.98
N PRO A 3 -20.47 6.88 11.66
CA PRO A 3 -21.60 6.74 10.74
C PRO A 3 -21.95 5.26 10.44
N VAL A 4 -23.16 5.01 9.92
CA VAL A 4 -23.65 3.66 9.56
C VAL A 4 -23.05 3.18 8.22
N SER A 5 -22.66 4.12 7.36
CA SER A 5 -21.95 3.90 6.09
C SER A 5 -20.97 5.04 5.85
N GLY A 6 -19.98 4.81 4.99
CA GLY A 6 -19.05 5.85 4.55
C GLY A 6 -17.62 5.34 4.35
N PRO A 7 -16.70 6.24 4.00
CA PRO A 7 -15.32 5.90 3.67
C PRO A 7 -14.61 5.16 4.80
N ILE A 8 -13.81 4.15 4.45
CA ILE A 8 -13.19 3.25 5.43
C ILE A 8 -12.24 3.95 6.41
N ASP A 9 -11.68 5.10 6.02
CA ASP A 9 -10.77 5.89 6.83
C ASP A 9 -11.46 6.80 7.85
N SER A 10 -12.78 7.01 7.71
CA SER A 10 -13.60 7.77 8.65
C SER A 10 -13.62 7.08 10.03
N PRO A 11 -13.39 7.81 11.14
CA PRO A 11 -13.51 7.26 12.48
C PRO A 11 -14.90 6.67 12.71
N THR A 12 -14.99 5.55 13.42
CA THR A 12 -16.28 4.94 13.74
C THR A 12 -16.51 4.87 15.23
N VAL A 13 -17.70 5.29 15.67
CA VAL A 13 -18.13 5.19 17.06
C VAL A 13 -19.10 4.02 17.21
N PHE A 14 -18.80 3.13 18.15
CA PHE A 14 -19.67 2.03 18.53
C PHE A 14 -20.52 2.44 19.72
N ARG A 15 -21.85 2.30 19.58
CA ARG A 15 -22.84 2.56 20.63
C ARG A 15 -23.75 1.36 20.80
N VAL A 16 -24.06 1.05 22.05
CA VAL A 16 -24.95 -0.04 22.44
C VAL A 16 -26.05 0.55 23.31
N HIS A 17 -27.29 0.24 22.96
CA HIS A 17 -28.48 0.69 23.67
C HIS A 17 -29.08 -0.47 24.47
N GLY A 18 -29.72 -0.16 25.60
CA GLY A 18 -30.40 -1.17 26.42
C GLY A 18 -29.50 -2.01 27.33
N VAL A 19 -28.22 -1.64 27.48
CA VAL A 19 -27.26 -2.29 28.39
C VAL A 19 -26.95 -1.37 29.56
N ARG A 20 -26.88 -1.91 30.79
CA ARG A 20 -26.56 -1.11 31.97
C ARG A 20 -25.10 -0.63 31.94
N PRO A 21 -24.82 0.66 32.21
CA PRO A 21 -23.45 1.18 32.27
C PRO A 21 -22.59 0.39 33.27
N GLY A 22 -21.32 0.14 32.91
CA GLY A 22 -20.33 -0.50 33.77
C GLY A 22 -20.26 -2.02 33.72
N LEU A 23 -21.04 -2.69 32.85
CA LEU A 23 -20.83 -4.10 32.50
C LEU A 23 -20.09 -4.23 31.16
N PRO A 24 -19.22 -5.24 31.00
CA PRO A 24 -18.51 -5.46 29.75
C PRO A 24 -19.48 -5.97 28.67
N VAL A 25 -19.21 -5.56 27.44
CA VAL A 25 -19.93 -5.95 26.23
C VAL A 25 -18.93 -6.60 25.28
N HIS A 26 -19.28 -7.78 24.76
CA HIS A 26 -18.48 -8.47 23.74
C HIS A 26 -18.83 -7.92 22.36
N LEU A 27 -17.83 -7.49 21.61
CA LEU A 27 -17.94 -7.00 20.24
C LEU A 27 -17.25 -7.96 19.28
N ASP A 28 -18.01 -8.43 18.30
CA ASP A 28 -17.53 -9.18 17.16
C ASP A 28 -17.60 -8.33 15.90
N VAL A 29 -16.52 -8.29 15.14
CA VAL A 29 -16.51 -7.69 13.80
C VAL A 29 -15.98 -8.72 12.82
N ALA A 30 -16.78 -9.06 11.82
CA ALA A 30 -16.45 -10.05 10.81
C ALA A 30 -16.64 -9.50 9.40
N THR A 31 -15.79 -9.93 8.47
CA THR A 31 -15.92 -9.62 7.03
C THR A 31 -15.38 -10.78 6.21
N VAL A 32 -15.75 -10.81 4.94
CA VAL A 32 -15.08 -11.59 3.90
C VAL A 32 -14.26 -10.62 3.05
N ASP A 33 -13.00 -10.95 2.77
CA ASP A 33 -12.15 -10.12 1.90
C ASP A 33 -12.41 -10.38 0.41
N ASP A 34 -11.79 -9.61 -0.47
CA ASP A 34 -12.02 -9.69 -1.92
C ASP A 34 -11.52 -11.00 -2.55
N ASP A 35 -10.72 -11.79 -1.84
CA ASP A 35 -10.32 -13.15 -2.22
C ASP A 35 -11.24 -14.25 -1.64
N GLY A 36 -12.27 -13.86 -0.90
CA GLY A 36 -13.21 -14.79 -0.27
C GLY A 36 -12.75 -15.32 1.08
N HIS A 37 -11.69 -14.75 1.68
CA HIS A 37 -11.21 -15.20 2.98
C HIS A 37 -11.99 -14.59 4.14
N HIS A 38 -12.19 -15.36 5.22
CA HIS A 38 -12.94 -14.92 6.40
C HIS A 38 -12.02 -14.29 7.46
N TRP A 39 -12.45 -13.14 7.97
CA TRP A 39 -11.73 -12.36 8.97
C TRP A 39 -12.64 -12.01 10.12
N VAL A 40 -12.19 -12.25 11.36
CA VAL A 40 -13.00 -11.97 12.56
C VAL A 40 -12.15 -11.39 13.68
N SER A 41 -12.65 -10.33 14.32
CA SER A 41 -12.13 -9.85 15.59
C SER A 41 -13.18 -10.02 16.69
N HIS A 42 -12.70 -10.39 17.89
CA HIS A 42 -13.49 -10.54 19.10
C HIS A 42 -12.83 -9.70 20.19
N GLN A 43 -13.57 -8.84 20.90
CA GLN A 43 -13.04 -8.04 22.00
C GLN A 43 -14.12 -7.66 23.01
N ASP A 44 -13.77 -7.62 24.28
CA ASP A 44 -14.63 -7.05 25.33
C ASP A 44 -14.32 -5.57 25.53
N TYR A 45 -15.39 -4.79 25.71
CA TYR A 45 -15.33 -3.37 25.96
C TYR A 45 -16.26 -2.97 27.09
N ASP A 46 -15.78 -2.09 27.97
CA ASP A 46 -16.66 -1.39 28.90
C ASP A 46 -17.48 -0.35 28.14
N ILE A 47 -18.69 -0.06 28.63
CA ILE A 47 -19.53 1.02 28.11
C ILE A 47 -19.56 2.23 29.06
N ASP A 48 -19.65 3.44 28.49
CA ASP A 48 -19.89 4.67 29.25
C ASP A 48 -21.39 4.91 29.52
N ALA A 49 -21.72 6.02 30.19
CA ALA A 49 -23.09 6.37 30.54
C ALA A 49 -24.00 6.65 29.32
N ASP A 50 -23.39 6.97 28.16
CA ASP A 50 -24.08 7.21 26.89
C ASP A 50 -24.15 5.93 26.02
N GLY A 51 -23.72 4.78 26.56
CA GLY A 51 -23.66 3.51 25.85
C GLY A 51 -22.55 3.43 24.80
N ARG A 52 -21.57 4.35 24.79
CA ARG A 52 -20.40 4.25 23.89
C ARG A 52 -19.40 3.24 24.44
N LEU A 53 -18.82 2.44 23.55
CA LEU A 53 -17.74 1.54 23.91
C LEU A 53 -16.47 2.35 24.23
N LYS A 54 -15.87 2.08 25.39
CA LYS A 54 -14.61 2.69 25.82
C LYS A 54 -13.44 2.01 25.12
N MET A 55 -13.00 2.61 24.03
CA MET A 55 -11.94 2.09 23.18
C MET A 55 -10.73 3.03 23.22
N ALA A 56 -9.59 2.53 23.69
CA ALA A 56 -8.34 3.29 23.65
C ALA A 56 -7.85 3.54 22.22
N ASP A 57 -8.14 2.58 21.33
CA ASP A 57 -7.88 2.66 19.90
C ASP A 57 -9.19 2.35 19.15
N PRO A 58 -9.81 3.36 18.49
CA PRO A 58 -11.07 3.16 17.78
C PRO A 58 -10.94 2.23 16.58
N ASP A 59 -9.72 2.01 16.07
CA ASP A 59 -9.51 1.14 14.92
C ASP A 59 -9.30 -0.33 15.28
N ARG A 60 -9.14 -0.63 16.57
CA ARG A 60 -8.79 -1.98 17.05
C ARG A 60 -9.69 -3.08 16.50
N PRO A 61 -11.02 -2.93 16.43
CA PRO A 61 -11.88 -3.99 15.89
C PRO A 61 -11.61 -4.30 14.41
N TRP A 62 -11.07 -3.35 13.66
CA TRP A 62 -10.77 -3.53 12.24
C TRP A 62 -9.41 -4.16 12.03
N TRP A 63 -8.37 -3.60 12.65
CA TRP A 63 -7.01 -4.07 12.39
C TRP A 63 -6.69 -5.38 13.11
N ASN A 64 -7.39 -5.70 14.20
CA ASN A 64 -7.14 -6.88 15.03
C ASN A 64 -7.91 -8.13 14.58
N MET A 65 -8.62 -8.08 13.44
CA MET A 65 -9.27 -9.27 12.89
C MET A 65 -8.24 -10.34 12.57
N GLN A 66 -8.51 -11.58 12.96
CA GLN A 66 -7.73 -12.76 12.65
C GLN A 66 -8.26 -13.40 11.36
N PHE A 67 -7.35 -13.99 10.58
CA PHE A 67 -7.71 -14.90 9.49
C PHE A 67 -8.23 -16.21 10.10
N VAL A 68 -9.43 -16.65 9.73
CA VAL A 68 -10.08 -17.81 10.37
C VAL A 68 -10.34 -19.01 9.45
N ASP A 69 -10.01 -18.92 8.15
CA ASP A 69 -10.23 -20.05 7.26
C ASP A 69 -9.32 -21.24 7.58
N GLU A 70 -9.90 -22.43 7.57
CA GLU A 70 -9.18 -23.68 7.71
C GLU A 70 -8.74 -24.22 6.34
N GLY A 71 -7.63 -24.97 6.32
CA GLY A 71 -7.15 -25.61 5.08
C GLY A 71 -6.49 -24.68 4.07
N VAL A 72 -6.34 -23.38 4.39
CA VAL A 72 -5.60 -22.39 3.59
C VAL A 72 -4.57 -21.70 4.46
N ALA A 73 -3.44 -21.29 3.87
CA ALA A 73 -2.42 -20.56 4.59
C ALA A 73 -2.87 -19.10 4.78
N PRO A 74 -2.77 -18.51 5.98
CA PRO A 74 -3.10 -17.10 6.18
C PRO A 74 -2.27 -16.20 5.27
N VAL A 75 -2.97 -15.35 4.52
CA VAL A 75 -2.39 -14.29 3.68
C VAL A 75 -2.99 -12.93 4.08
N THR A 76 -2.32 -11.86 3.69
CA THR A 76 -2.77 -10.49 3.93
C THR A 76 -4.15 -10.23 3.37
N PHE A 77 -4.97 -9.55 4.15
CA PHE A 77 -6.29 -9.08 3.76
C PHE A 77 -6.27 -8.28 2.46
N VAL A 78 -7.18 -8.64 1.55
CA VAL A 78 -7.37 -7.99 0.26
C VAL A 78 -8.61 -7.09 0.30
N GLY A 79 -8.38 -5.78 0.23
CA GLY A 79 -9.48 -4.80 0.15
C GLY A 79 -10.19 -4.86 -1.20
N SER A 80 -11.40 -4.32 -1.25
CA SER A 80 -12.19 -4.21 -2.47
C SER A 80 -12.38 -2.75 -2.86
N GLU A 81 -12.12 -2.42 -4.13
CA GLU A 81 -12.41 -1.09 -4.70
C GLU A 81 -13.91 -0.77 -4.77
N ALA A 82 -14.78 -1.76 -4.55
CA ALA A 82 -16.24 -1.59 -4.45
C ALA A 82 -16.73 -1.44 -2.99
N GLY A 83 -15.85 -1.58 -2.01
CA GLY A 83 -16.21 -1.67 -0.59
C GLY A 83 -16.53 -3.09 -0.11
N LEU A 84 -16.53 -3.26 1.20
CA LEU A 84 -16.77 -4.53 1.87
C LEU A 84 -17.87 -4.39 2.94
N ASP A 85 -18.60 -5.48 3.15
CA ASP A 85 -19.65 -5.57 4.15
C ASP A 85 -19.10 -6.20 5.43
N TYR A 86 -19.21 -5.46 6.53
CA TYR A 86 -18.76 -5.87 7.85
C TYR A 86 -19.98 -6.20 8.72
N ARG A 87 -20.04 -7.45 9.19
CA ARG A 87 -21.00 -7.86 10.21
C ARG A 87 -20.46 -7.47 11.58
N VAL A 88 -21.24 -6.67 12.31
CA VAL A 88 -20.92 -6.22 13.66
C VAL A 88 -21.95 -6.79 14.61
N SER A 89 -21.50 -7.65 15.52
CA SER A 89 -22.34 -8.28 16.53
C SER A 89 -21.91 -7.83 17.92
N VAL A 90 -22.88 -7.63 18.78
CA VAL A 90 -22.70 -7.23 20.16
C VAL A 90 -23.40 -8.26 21.03
N HIS A 91 -22.69 -8.75 22.05
CA HIS A 91 -23.22 -9.69 23.04
C HIS A 91 -23.05 -9.10 24.44
N ALA A 92 -24.17 -8.94 25.15
CA ALA A 92 -24.24 -8.47 26.51
C ALA A 92 -25.08 -9.45 27.35
N HIS A 93 -25.08 -9.27 28.68
CA HIS A 93 -25.91 -10.08 29.56
C HIS A 93 -27.41 -9.95 29.22
N GLU A 94 -27.85 -8.76 28.82
CA GLU A 94 -29.23 -8.45 28.45
C GLU A 94 -29.66 -9.07 27.12
N GLY A 95 -28.72 -9.51 26.28
CA GLY A 95 -29.01 -10.12 24.98
C GLY A 95 -27.92 -9.87 23.94
N SER A 96 -28.21 -10.24 22.70
CA SER A 96 -27.29 -10.03 21.57
C SER A 96 -27.99 -9.31 20.42
N SER A 97 -27.25 -8.50 19.69
CA SER A 97 -27.73 -7.79 18.49
C SER A 97 -26.65 -7.83 17.43
N SER A 98 -27.05 -7.83 16.15
CA SER A 98 -26.11 -7.79 15.02
C SER A 98 -26.62 -6.86 13.93
N THR A 99 -25.70 -6.25 13.20
CA THR A 99 -25.98 -5.41 12.04
C THR A 99 -24.88 -5.60 11.00
N THR A 100 -25.18 -5.34 9.74
CA THR A 100 -24.19 -5.30 8.67
C THR A 100 -24.04 -3.87 8.21
N ILE A 101 -22.79 -3.40 8.12
CA ILE A 101 -22.46 -2.08 7.61
C ILE A 101 -21.54 -2.21 6.42
N ARG A 102 -21.69 -1.31 5.45
CA ARG A 102 -20.80 -1.24 4.30
C ARG A 102 -19.73 -0.18 4.58
N ARG A 103 -18.47 -0.56 4.39
CA ARG A 103 -17.33 0.36 4.41
C ARG A 103 -16.70 0.33 3.04
N SER A 104 -16.67 1.48 2.39
CA SER A 104 -16.16 1.62 1.04
C SER A 104 -14.81 2.30 1.03
N TRP A 105 -14.04 1.99 0.00
CA TRP A 105 -12.90 2.80 -0.37
C TRP A 105 -13.32 3.92 -1.32
N GLY A 106 -14.50 3.86 -1.93
CA GLY A 106 -15.10 4.98 -2.64
C GLY A 106 -16.52 4.60 -3.02
N ASP A 107 -17.49 5.38 -2.57
CA ASP A 107 -18.89 5.22 -2.98
C ASP A 107 -19.08 5.85 -4.35
N ASP A 108 -19.83 5.18 -5.23
CA ASP A 108 -20.30 5.72 -6.52
C ASP A 108 -19.21 6.27 -7.47
N VAL A 109 -17.96 5.82 -7.29
CA VAL A 109 -16.84 6.24 -8.12
C VAL A 109 -16.98 5.68 -9.55
N VAL A 110 -16.94 6.56 -10.54
CA VAL A 110 -16.91 6.19 -11.96
C VAL A 110 -15.52 5.65 -12.30
N ARG A 111 -15.49 4.52 -13.01
CA ARG A 111 -14.28 3.80 -13.38
C ARG A 111 -14.09 3.83 -14.89
N GLU A 112 -12.89 4.14 -15.31
CA GLU A 112 -12.50 4.12 -16.72
C GLU A 112 -11.17 3.40 -16.88
N ASP A 113 -11.09 2.50 -17.86
CA ASP A 113 -9.84 1.82 -18.20
C ASP A 113 -9.30 2.39 -19.53
N HIS A 114 -8.07 2.89 -19.50
CA HIS A 114 -7.34 3.38 -20.67
C HIS A 114 -6.09 2.53 -20.87
N ALA A 115 -5.66 2.32 -22.11
CA ALA A 115 -4.49 1.49 -22.39
C ALA A 115 -3.64 2.08 -23.51
N GLY A 116 -2.33 1.88 -23.38
CA GLY A 116 -1.36 2.21 -24.41
C GLY A 116 -0.27 1.15 -24.50
N LYS A 117 0.78 1.46 -25.28
CA LYS A 117 1.89 0.53 -25.47
C LYS A 117 2.71 0.40 -24.18
N GLY A 118 2.58 -0.74 -23.51
CA GLY A 118 3.35 -1.06 -22.30
C GLY A 118 2.80 -0.42 -21.02
N TRP A 119 1.58 0.11 -21.04
CA TRP A 119 0.92 0.64 -19.85
C TRP A 119 -0.60 0.50 -19.93
N ARG A 120 -1.24 0.45 -18.75
CA ARG A 120 -2.69 0.55 -18.56
C ARG A 120 -3.01 1.47 -17.40
N LEU A 121 -4.08 2.24 -17.52
CA LEU A 121 -4.61 3.12 -16.48
C LEU A 121 -5.99 2.62 -16.10
N ARG A 122 -6.21 2.46 -14.79
CA ARG A 122 -7.55 2.40 -14.21
C ARG A 122 -7.82 3.69 -13.46
N VAL A 123 -8.70 4.52 -14.01
CA VAL A 123 -9.05 5.85 -13.51
C VAL A 123 -10.31 5.78 -12.65
N TYR A 124 -10.31 6.57 -11.58
CA TYR A 124 -11.36 6.73 -10.58
C TYR A 124 -11.72 8.20 -10.51
N LEU A 125 -12.96 8.54 -10.87
CA LEU A 125 -13.43 9.92 -10.88
C LEU A 125 -14.14 10.27 -9.56
N PRO A 126 -13.82 11.41 -8.94
CA PRO A 126 -14.50 11.90 -7.75
C PRO A 126 -15.95 12.27 -8.07
N ASP A 127 -16.85 12.06 -7.12
CA ASP A 127 -18.21 12.59 -7.17
C ASP A 127 -18.21 14.09 -6.81
N THR A 128 -17.92 14.92 -7.80
CA THR A 128 -17.84 16.38 -7.68
C THR A 128 -18.42 17.04 -8.91
N SER A 129 -18.96 18.25 -8.72
CA SER A 129 -19.42 19.11 -9.81
C SER A 129 -18.28 19.82 -10.54
N GLU A 130 -17.04 19.71 -10.08
CA GLU A 130 -15.88 20.29 -10.76
C GLU A 130 -15.55 19.53 -12.05
N ASP A 131 -15.45 20.26 -13.16
CA ASP A 131 -15.11 19.68 -14.46
C ASP A 131 -13.68 19.14 -14.48
N VAL A 132 -12.73 19.82 -13.82
CA VAL A 132 -11.31 19.46 -13.77
C VAL A 132 -10.81 19.57 -12.34
N THR A 133 -10.10 18.55 -11.85
CA THR A 133 -9.59 18.50 -10.46
C THR A 133 -8.15 18.01 -10.41
N ALA A 134 -7.49 18.18 -9.25
CA ALA A 134 -6.15 17.68 -9.03
C ALA A 134 -6.07 16.15 -9.18
N GLY A 135 -4.97 15.68 -9.77
CA GLY A 135 -4.75 14.28 -10.09
C GLY A 135 -3.81 13.55 -9.11
N VAL A 136 -4.10 12.30 -8.75
CA VAL A 136 -3.17 11.43 -8.01
C VAL A 136 -2.97 10.10 -8.76
N LEU A 137 -1.77 9.91 -9.30
CA LEU A 137 -1.42 8.71 -10.06
C LEU A 137 -0.62 7.73 -9.21
N LEU A 138 -1.19 6.54 -8.99
CA LEU A 138 -0.59 5.49 -8.19
C LEU A 138 0.28 4.58 -9.06
N LEU A 139 1.53 4.39 -8.63
CA LEU A 139 2.43 3.39 -9.24
C LEU A 139 2.56 2.18 -8.28
N PRO A 140 1.98 1.02 -8.64
CA PRO A 140 1.97 -0.14 -7.79
C PRO A 140 3.36 -0.77 -7.64
N GLY A 141 3.53 -1.63 -6.63
CA GLY A 141 4.69 -2.50 -6.48
C GLY A 141 4.57 -3.81 -7.27
N THR A 142 5.37 -4.82 -6.91
CA THR A 142 5.42 -6.13 -7.59
C THR A 142 4.11 -6.93 -7.57
N MET A 143 3.15 -6.56 -6.73
CA MET A 143 1.85 -7.21 -6.65
C MET A 143 0.83 -6.68 -7.67
N GLY A 144 1.24 -5.79 -8.56
CA GLY A 144 0.39 -5.22 -9.61
C GLY A 144 -0.65 -4.23 -9.08
N ALA A 145 -1.64 -3.89 -9.92
CA ALA A 145 -2.61 -2.84 -9.61
C ALA A 145 -3.53 -3.15 -8.43
N ARG A 146 -3.97 -4.40 -8.28
CA ARG A 146 -5.08 -4.77 -7.37
C ARG A 146 -4.88 -4.27 -5.93
N PRO A 147 -3.71 -4.40 -5.28
CA PRO A 147 -3.53 -3.85 -3.92
C PRO A 147 -3.55 -2.33 -3.83
N SER A 148 -3.42 -1.62 -4.96
CA SER A 148 -3.43 -0.15 -5.02
C SER A 148 -4.80 0.41 -5.38
N THR A 149 -5.72 -0.38 -5.94
CA THR A 149 -7.04 0.11 -6.34
C THR A 149 -7.91 0.60 -5.17
N PRO A 150 -7.87 0.01 -3.96
CA PRO A 150 -8.58 0.58 -2.83
C PRO A 150 -8.02 1.96 -2.42
N THR A 151 -6.70 2.17 -2.50
CA THR A 151 -6.10 3.49 -2.22
C THR A 151 -6.53 4.53 -3.27
N ALA A 152 -6.58 4.14 -4.55
CA ALA A 152 -7.04 5.02 -5.63
C ALA A 152 -8.52 5.40 -5.42
N ALA A 153 -9.41 4.43 -5.24
CA ALA A 153 -10.80 4.70 -4.92
C ALA A 153 -10.96 5.65 -3.71
N LEU A 154 -10.12 5.48 -2.68
CA LEU A 154 -10.15 6.33 -1.49
C LEU A 154 -9.70 7.76 -1.79
N LEU A 155 -8.63 7.94 -2.55
CA LEU A 155 -8.24 9.26 -3.03
C LEU A 155 -9.35 9.92 -3.87
N ALA A 156 -10.09 9.16 -4.69
CA ALA A 156 -11.24 9.68 -5.41
C ALA A 156 -12.38 10.14 -4.49
N SER A 157 -12.65 9.42 -3.40
CA SER A 157 -13.60 9.87 -2.38
C SER A 157 -13.16 11.14 -1.63
N HIS A 158 -11.87 11.49 -1.70
CA HIS A 158 -11.28 12.75 -1.17
C HIS A 158 -11.21 13.87 -2.21
N GLY A 159 -11.87 13.71 -3.37
CA GLY A 159 -12.02 14.77 -4.37
C GLY A 159 -10.92 14.83 -5.44
N TYR A 160 -10.00 13.86 -5.48
CA TYR A 160 -8.97 13.78 -6.52
C TYR A 160 -9.43 12.91 -7.69
N VAL A 161 -9.14 13.28 -8.93
CA VAL A 161 -9.07 12.25 -9.98
C VAL A 161 -7.88 11.37 -9.66
N SER A 162 -8.08 10.07 -9.51
CA SER A 162 -6.97 9.16 -9.20
C SER A 162 -6.92 8.02 -10.18
N ALA A 163 -5.74 7.44 -10.38
CA ALA A 163 -5.60 6.28 -11.25
C ALA A 163 -4.51 5.34 -10.79
N VAL A 164 -4.61 4.06 -11.13
CA VAL A 164 -3.51 3.11 -11.00
C VAL A 164 -2.86 2.91 -12.36
N LEU A 165 -1.56 3.19 -12.45
CA LEU A 165 -0.74 2.95 -13.64
C LEU A 165 -0.10 1.57 -13.58
N SER A 166 -0.70 0.61 -14.28
CA SER A 166 -0.14 -0.72 -14.47
C SER A 166 0.89 -0.72 -15.57
N TYR A 167 2.06 -1.28 -15.27
CA TYR A 167 3.18 -1.48 -16.20
C TYR A 167 3.66 -2.94 -16.24
N MET A 168 2.99 -3.82 -15.48
CA MET A 168 3.21 -5.27 -15.43
C MET A 168 1.99 -5.96 -14.81
N GLY A 169 1.91 -7.30 -14.92
CA GLY A 169 0.92 -8.13 -14.23
C GLY A 169 -0.51 -8.03 -14.77
N GLU A 170 -0.70 -7.43 -15.94
CA GLU A 170 -1.98 -7.35 -16.64
C GLU A 170 -1.87 -7.86 -18.09
N PRO A 171 -2.99 -8.28 -18.72
CA PRO A 171 -2.97 -8.80 -20.08
C PRO A 171 -2.28 -7.86 -21.08
N GLY A 172 -1.22 -8.35 -21.72
CA GLY A 172 -0.44 -7.58 -22.70
C GLY A 172 0.67 -6.70 -22.10
N LEU A 173 0.83 -6.69 -20.78
CA LEU A 173 1.99 -6.14 -20.08
C LEU A 173 2.96 -7.28 -19.69
N PRO A 174 4.21 -6.98 -19.33
CA PRO A 174 5.13 -7.98 -18.78
C PRO A 174 4.53 -8.70 -17.57
N ASP A 175 4.75 -10.01 -17.45
CA ASP A 175 4.22 -10.80 -16.33
C ASP A 175 4.92 -10.50 -14.99
N SER A 176 6.18 -10.07 -15.06
CA SER A 176 7.04 -9.88 -13.88
C SER A 176 7.79 -8.54 -13.93
N PHE A 177 8.45 -8.20 -12.82
CA PHE A 177 9.21 -6.96 -12.70
C PHE A 177 10.60 -7.11 -13.34
N GLU A 178 10.62 -7.15 -14.66
CA GLU A 178 11.81 -7.33 -15.49
C GLU A 178 11.77 -6.41 -16.72
N SER A 179 12.87 -5.69 -16.96
CA SER A 179 13.08 -4.87 -18.16
C SER A 179 11.97 -3.86 -18.49
N ILE A 180 11.31 -3.29 -17.48
CA ILE A 180 10.23 -2.31 -17.65
C ILE A 180 10.78 -1.02 -18.31
N PRO A 181 10.28 -0.63 -19.50
CA PRO A 181 10.74 0.59 -20.16
C PRO A 181 10.25 1.85 -19.45
N ILE A 182 11.17 2.74 -19.07
CA ILE A 182 10.78 4.00 -18.41
C ILE A 182 9.93 4.90 -19.33
N GLU A 183 10.06 4.74 -20.66
CA GLU A 183 9.27 5.46 -21.65
C GLU A 183 7.81 5.02 -21.66
N ALA A 184 7.52 3.73 -21.40
CA ALA A 184 6.15 3.25 -21.28
C ALA A 184 5.48 3.84 -20.03
N VAL A 185 6.23 3.94 -18.94
CA VAL A 185 5.76 4.59 -17.70
C VAL A 185 5.53 6.08 -17.93
N ALA A 186 6.48 6.79 -18.57
CA ALA A 186 6.34 8.20 -18.91
C ALA A 186 5.10 8.46 -19.78
N ALA A 187 4.85 7.60 -20.77
CA ALA A 187 3.67 7.68 -21.62
C ALA A 187 2.37 7.48 -20.83
N GLY A 188 2.35 6.57 -19.85
CA GLY A 188 1.21 6.39 -18.95
C GLY A 188 0.96 7.61 -18.05
N ILE A 189 2.02 8.24 -17.53
CA ILE A 189 1.90 9.47 -16.74
C ILE A 189 1.37 10.61 -17.61
N ALA A 190 1.89 10.77 -18.83
CA ALA A 190 1.42 11.78 -19.78
C ALA A 190 -0.04 11.55 -20.23
N ALA A 191 -0.45 10.29 -20.40
CA ALA A 191 -1.83 9.94 -20.71
C ALA A 191 -2.79 10.31 -19.57
N PHE A 192 -2.40 10.05 -18.32
CA PHE A 192 -3.16 10.50 -17.16
C PHE A 192 -3.25 12.03 -17.09
N ALA A 193 -2.15 12.73 -17.36
CA ALA A 193 -2.14 14.20 -17.39
C ALA A 193 -3.00 14.81 -18.51
N SER A 194 -3.25 14.05 -19.58
CA SER A 194 -4.09 14.46 -20.71
C SER A 194 -5.57 14.11 -20.52
N HIS A 195 -5.94 13.45 -19.42
CA HIS A 195 -7.31 13.08 -19.13
C HIS A 195 -8.18 14.33 -18.90
N GLU A 196 -9.36 14.40 -19.51
CA GLU A 196 -10.18 15.63 -19.54
C GLU A 196 -10.60 16.15 -18.15
N ARG A 197 -10.69 15.25 -17.17
CA ARG A 197 -11.02 15.56 -15.77
C ARG A 197 -9.81 15.93 -14.89
N VAL A 198 -8.58 15.83 -15.41
CA VAL A 198 -7.34 16.04 -14.64
C VAL A 198 -6.75 17.42 -14.92
N ASP A 199 -6.45 18.16 -13.86
CA ASP A 199 -5.63 19.37 -13.92
C ASP A 199 -4.16 18.96 -14.11
N ALA A 200 -3.65 19.15 -15.33
CA ALA A 200 -2.30 18.73 -15.72
C ALA A 200 -1.19 19.37 -14.86
N ASP A 201 -1.43 20.55 -14.29
CA ASP A 201 -0.44 21.26 -13.46
C ASP A 201 -0.49 20.83 -11.98
N ARG A 202 -1.50 20.05 -11.60
CA ARG A 202 -1.76 19.61 -10.22
C ARG A 202 -1.85 18.09 -10.11
N ILE A 203 -0.79 17.42 -10.57
CA ILE A 203 -0.64 15.96 -10.49
C ILE A 203 0.38 15.57 -9.42
N ALA A 204 0.00 14.67 -8.52
CA ALA A 204 0.93 13.98 -7.64
C ALA A 204 1.14 12.52 -8.09
N LEU A 205 2.35 11.99 -7.89
CA LEU A 205 2.59 10.55 -7.96
C LEU A 205 2.53 9.94 -6.56
N HIS A 206 1.83 8.82 -6.42
CA HIS A 206 1.79 8.03 -5.19
C HIS A 206 2.35 6.63 -5.46
N ALA A 207 3.65 6.45 -5.22
CA ALA A 207 4.39 5.27 -5.64
C ALA A 207 4.76 4.38 -4.46
N ALA A 208 4.45 3.08 -4.57
CA ALA A 208 4.66 2.12 -3.48
C ALA A 208 5.67 1.04 -3.83
N SER A 209 6.55 0.73 -2.89
CA SER A 209 7.58 -0.31 -3.01
C SER A 209 8.44 -0.11 -4.25
N VAL A 210 8.61 -1.14 -5.10
CA VAL A 210 9.34 -1.02 -6.37
C VAL A 210 8.73 0.01 -7.33
N GLY A 211 7.44 0.31 -7.20
CA GLY A 211 6.79 1.39 -7.94
C GLY A 211 7.42 2.76 -7.67
N ALA A 212 7.98 2.97 -6.48
CA ALA A 212 8.78 4.17 -6.20
C ALA A 212 10.08 4.19 -7.02
N SER A 213 10.76 3.05 -7.16
CA SER A 213 11.93 2.94 -8.06
C SER A 213 11.57 3.31 -9.49
N VAL A 214 10.41 2.82 -9.96
CA VAL A 214 9.89 3.08 -11.30
C VAL A 214 9.60 4.58 -11.48
N ALA A 215 8.76 5.14 -10.63
CA ALA A 215 8.36 6.55 -10.68
C ALA A 215 9.56 7.50 -10.65
N LEU A 216 10.47 7.29 -9.70
CA LEU A 216 11.62 8.17 -9.51
C LEU A 216 12.65 8.03 -10.63
N SER A 217 12.86 6.82 -11.16
CA SER A 217 13.75 6.62 -12.31
C SER A 217 13.19 7.27 -13.57
N THR A 218 11.88 7.17 -13.80
CA THR A 218 11.20 7.84 -14.92
C THR A 218 11.31 9.36 -14.80
N LEU A 219 10.91 9.95 -13.66
CA LEU A 219 10.97 11.40 -13.46
C LEU A 219 12.39 11.96 -13.60
N ALA A 220 13.39 11.28 -13.03
CA ALA A 220 14.77 11.78 -13.08
C ALA A 220 15.44 11.67 -14.47
N ARG A 221 14.80 10.99 -15.41
CA ARG A 221 15.31 10.70 -16.76
C ARG A 221 14.42 11.25 -17.88
N THR A 222 13.25 11.77 -17.55
CA THR A 222 12.32 12.41 -18.48
C THR A 222 12.05 13.84 -18.00
N PRO A 223 12.96 14.80 -18.23
CA PRO A 223 12.86 16.15 -17.67
C PRO A 223 11.64 16.94 -18.18
N GLU A 224 11.08 16.56 -19.33
CA GLU A 224 9.86 17.13 -19.89
C GLU A 224 8.61 16.77 -19.05
N LEU A 225 8.69 15.68 -18.26
CA LEU A 225 7.60 15.19 -17.45
C LEU A 225 7.62 15.87 -16.09
N THR A 226 6.64 16.74 -15.85
CA THR A 226 6.52 17.47 -14.60
C THR A 226 5.37 16.91 -13.77
N VAL A 227 5.58 16.89 -12.46
CA VAL A 227 4.56 16.55 -11.45
C VAL A 227 4.69 17.53 -10.30
N ARG A 228 3.59 17.79 -9.61
CA ARG A 228 3.53 18.76 -8.53
C ARG A 228 4.10 18.23 -7.22
N SER A 229 3.97 16.94 -6.94
CA SER A 229 4.57 16.30 -5.76
C SER A 229 4.68 14.78 -5.90
N VAL A 230 5.48 14.15 -5.03
CA VAL A 230 5.66 12.69 -4.99
C VAL A 230 5.49 12.16 -3.57
N VAL A 231 4.61 11.18 -3.39
CA VAL A 231 4.50 10.36 -2.18
C VAL A 231 5.15 9.01 -2.47
N ALA A 232 6.21 8.67 -1.74
CA ALA A 232 6.99 7.45 -1.93
C ALA A 232 6.90 6.55 -0.70
N LEU A 233 6.16 5.44 -0.80
CA LEU A 233 5.94 4.50 0.31
C LEU A 233 6.86 3.29 0.19
N ALA A 234 7.56 2.99 1.28
CA ALA A 234 8.64 2.02 1.35
C ALA A 234 9.60 2.13 0.13
N PRO A 235 10.18 3.31 -0.15
CA PRO A 235 10.90 3.53 -1.40
C PRO A 235 12.27 2.87 -1.44
N THR A 236 12.81 2.74 -2.65
CA THR A 236 14.22 2.43 -2.91
C THR A 236 14.96 3.66 -3.42
N HIS A 237 16.24 3.78 -3.10
CA HIS A 237 17.14 4.84 -3.62
C HIS A 237 18.02 4.36 -4.77
N VAL A 238 17.85 3.10 -5.18
CA VAL A 238 18.59 2.44 -6.27
C VAL A 238 17.61 1.68 -7.15
N VAL A 239 17.96 1.54 -8.42
CA VAL A 239 17.32 0.59 -9.34
C VAL A 239 17.61 -0.83 -8.87
N LEU A 240 16.57 -1.66 -8.78
CA LEU A 240 16.70 -3.03 -8.29
C LEU A 240 16.98 -4.02 -9.43
N GLN A 241 17.63 -5.13 -9.09
CA GLN A 241 17.63 -6.33 -9.94
C GLN A 241 16.19 -6.77 -10.24
N ALA A 242 15.98 -7.29 -11.46
CA ALA A 242 14.72 -7.89 -11.86
C ALA A 242 14.25 -8.98 -10.89
N LEU A 243 12.94 -9.16 -10.81
CA LEU A 243 12.31 -10.19 -10.00
C LEU A 243 11.52 -11.12 -10.91
N SER A 244 11.61 -12.42 -10.64
CA SER A 244 10.82 -13.44 -11.29
C SER A 244 9.84 -14.05 -10.31
N ASP A 245 8.64 -14.38 -10.79
CA ASP A 245 7.64 -15.13 -10.02
C ASP A 245 8.03 -16.61 -9.86
N THR A 246 8.95 -17.10 -10.70
CA THR A 246 9.44 -18.48 -10.66
C THR A 246 10.97 -18.55 -10.67
N GLY A 247 11.52 -19.29 -9.71
CA GLY A 247 12.96 -19.52 -9.63
C GLY A 247 13.76 -18.36 -9.04
N PRO A 248 15.09 -18.37 -9.22
CA PRO A 248 15.96 -17.32 -8.68
C PRO A 248 15.77 -16.00 -9.46
N PRO A 249 16.04 -14.86 -8.81
CA PRO A 249 16.00 -13.55 -9.46
C PRO A 249 16.88 -13.48 -10.72
N PRO A 250 16.35 -13.04 -11.88
CA PRO A 250 17.12 -12.91 -13.12
C PRO A 250 18.30 -11.95 -12.94
N ARG A 251 19.44 -12.24 -13.57
CA ARG A 251 20.60 -11.30 -13.60
C ARG A 251 20.38 -10.18 -14.62
N ALA A 252 19.24 -9.51 -14.50
CA ALA A 252 18.79 -8.44 -15.38
C ALA A 252 18.37 -7.22 -14.56
N SER A 253 18.29 -6.07 -15.22
CA SER A 253 17.72 -4.87 -14.64
C SER A 253 16.20 -5.01 -14.56
N SER A 254 15.60 -4.44 -13.52
CA SER A 254 14.15 -4.23 -13.50
C SER A 254 13.69 -3.17 -14.50
N LEU A 255 14.57 -2.26 -14.91
CA LEU A 255 14.25 -1.09 -15.73
C LEU A 255 15.15 -0.97 -16.97
N THR A 256 14.59 -0.48 -18.07
CA THR A 256 15.32 -0.14 -19.29
C THR A 256 15.12 1.33 -19.68
N GLU A 257 16.10 1.89 -20.38
CA GLU A 257 16.09 3.21 -21.02
C GLU A 257 16.61 3.04 -22.45
N ALA A 258 15.83 3.47 -23.44
CA ALA A 258 16.07 3.26 -24.86
C ALA A 258 16.34 1.78 -25.25
N GLY A 259 15.73 0.84 -24.51
CA GLY A 259 15.92 -0.61 -24.68
C GLY A 259 17.18 -1.17 -24.01
N GLU A 260 18.04 -0.32 -23.45
CA GLU A 260 19.24 -0.74 -22.71
C GLU A 260 18.95 -0.87 -21.20
N PRO A 261 19.52 -1.86 -20.50
CA PRO A 261 19.29 -2.03 -19.08
C PRO A 261 19.93 -0.90 -18.26
N LEU A 262 19.15 -0.29 -17.38
CA LEU A 262 19.71 0.61 -16.37
C LEU A 262 20.64 -0.16 -15.41
N PRO A 263 21.70 0.48 -14.89
CA PRO A 263 22.51 -0.15 -13.84
C PRO A 263 21.64 -0.43 -12.61
N TYR A 264 21.80 -1.62 -12.02
CA TYR A 264 20.97 -2.08 -10.92
C TYR A 264 21.79 -2.67 -9.77
N MET A 265 21.21 -2.65 -8.57
CA MET A 265 21.81 -3.28 -7.39
C MET A 265 21.48 -4.78 -7.35
N PRO A 266 22.48 -5.68 -7.37
CA PRO A 266 22.24 -7.12 -7.34
C PRO A 266 21.76 -7.58 -5.96
N ILE A 267 20.78 -8.47 -5.93
CA ILE A 267 20.26 -9.09 -4.71
C ILE A 267 21.00 -10.39 -4.40
N ARG A 268 21.41 -10.55 -3.14
CA ARG A 268 22.19 -11.71 -2.67
C ARG A 268 21.27 -12.83 -2.23
N ALA A 269 20.64 -13.50 -3.20
CA ALA A 269 19.65 -14.56 -2.98
C ALA A 269 20.16 -15.73 -2.14
N GLU A 270 21.47 -15.97 -2.10
CA GLU A 270 22.10 -16.97 -1.22
C GLU A 270 21.80 -16.74 0.27
N ARG A 271 21.49 -15.49 0.67
CA ARG A 271 21.08 -15.14 2.04
C ARG A 271 19.69 -15.66 2.42
N LEU A 272 18.91 -16.14 1.46
CA LEU A 272 17.56 -16.66 1.69
C LEU A 272 17.53 -18.19 1.85
N VAL A 273 18.61 -18.90 1.48
CA VAL A 273 18.66 -20.38 1.49
C VAL A 273 18.28 -20.97 2.85
N GLY A 274 18.78 -20.40 3.94
CA GLY A 274 18.43 -20.85 5.29
C GLY A 274 16.93 -20.71 5.62
N GLN A 275 16.29 -19.63 5.16
CA GLN A 275 14.83 -19.45 5.31
C GLN A 275 14.05 -20.47 4.48
N ILE A 276 14.49 -20.72 3.24
CA ILE A 276 13.85 -21.71 2.34
C ILE A 276 13.89 -23.11 2.96
N VAL A 277 15.05 -23.53 3.48
CA VAL A 277 15.20 -24.82 4.16
C VAL A 277 14.31 -24.88 5.40
N LYS A 278 14.38 -23.87 6.27
CA LYS A 278 13.57 -23.81 7.50
C LYS A 278 12.06 -23.89 7.21
N ARG A 279 11.56 -23.15 6.20
CA ARG A 279 10.14 -23.16 5.83
C ARG A 279 9.70 -24.46 5.15
N THR A 280 10.57 -25.09 4.38
CA THR A 280 10.27 -26.38 3.76
C THR A 280 10.16 -27.48 4.83
N VAL A 281 11.12 -27.54 5.76
CA VAL A 281 11.06 -28.47 6.90
C VAL A 281 9.84 -28.18 7.78
N GLY A 282 9.63 -26.91 8.16
CA GLY A 282 8.48 -26.53 8.99
C GLY A 282 7.14 -26.89 8.37
N ARG A 283 6.99 -26.78 7.04
CA ARG A 283 5.78 -27.18 6.32
C ARG A 283 5.50 -28.68 6.40
N LEU A 284 6.54 -29.52 6.36
CA LEU A 284 6.37 -30.98 6.45
C LEU A 284 5.81 -31.43 7.80
N PHE A 285 6.04 -30.65 8.86
CA PHE A 285 5.60 -30.96 10.23
C PHE A 285 4.44 -30.10 10.72
N SER A 286 3.95 -29.17 9.89
CA SER A 286 2.87 -28.25 10.29
C SER A 286 1.52 -28.95 10.17
N PRO A 287 0.66 -28.91 11.20
CA PRO A 287 -0.70 -29.46 11.11
C PRO A 287 -1.62 -28.62 10.21
N SER A 288 -1.21 -27.39 9.87
CA SER A 288 -1.99 -26.46 9.04
C SER A 288 -1.13 -25.91 7.88
N PRO A 289 -1.75 -25.52 6.76
CA PRO A 289 -1.03 -24.91 5.65
C PRO A 289 -0.32 -23.62 6.07
N THR A 290 0.87 -23.38 5.52
CA THR A 290 1.66 -22.16 5.81
C THR A 290 2.17 -21.51 4.54
N SER A 291 2.25 -20.17 4.57
CA SER A 291 2.68 -19.36 3.43
C SER A 291 4.15 -19.61 3.06
N ARG A 292 4.41 -19.55 1.75
CA ARG A 292 5.76 -19.66 1.16
C ARG A 292 6.56 -18.36 1.21
N ALA A 293 5.98 -17.30 1.77
CA ALA A 293 6.59 -15.98 1.80
C ALA A 293 8.04 -16.00 2.30
N LEU A 294 8.87 -15.05 1.88
CA LEU A 294 10.22 -14.92 2.42
C LEU A 294 10.42 -13.50 2.96
N SER A 295 11.19 -13.38 4.05
CA SER A 295 11.74 -12.08 4.40
C SER A 295 12.91 -11.83 3.46
N LEU A 296 12.72 -10.90 2.52
CA LEU A 296 13.74 -10.58 1.52
C LEU A 296 14.80 -9.61 2.06
N ARG A 297 14.55 -8.96 3.22
CA ARG A 297 15.45 -7.96 3.83
C ARG A 297 16.90 -8.43 3.93
N PRO A 298 17.24 -9.68 4.32
CA PRO A 298 18.63 -10.13 4.38
C PRO A 298 19.35 -10.12 3.01
N ALA A 299 18.64 -10.48 1.93
CA ALA A 299 19.22 -10.49 0.59
C ALA A 299 19.46 -9.07 0.05
N TYR A 300 18.48 -8.19 0.20
CA TYR A 300 18.62 -6.77 -0.16
C TYR A 300 19.67 -6.06 0.69
N SER A 301 19.68 -6.29 2.01
CA SER A 301 20.68 -5.68 2.91
C SER A 301 22.10 -6.13 2.60
N ALA A 302 22.29 -7.35 2.08
CA ALA A 302 23.59 -7.83 1.64
C ALA A 302 23.99 -7.24 0.28
N GLY A 303 23.04 -7.02 -0.63
CA GLY A 303 23.28 -6.31 -1.90
C GLY A 303 23.70 -4.85 -1.67
N LEU A 304 23.05 -4.17 -0.73
CA LEU A 304 23.36 -2.78 -0.35
C LEU A 304 24.73 -2.56 0.29
N ARG A 305 25.52 -3.62 0.53
CA ARG A 305 26.91 -3.52 1.01
C ARG A 305 27.93 -3.49 -0.14
N ASP A 306 27.48 -3.66 -1.37
CA ASP A 306 28.32 -3.54 -2.56
C ASP A 306 28.30 -2.07 -3.00
N ASP A 307 29.21 -1.26 -2.43
CA ASP A 307 29.25 0.19 -2.64
C ASP A 307 29.39 0.56 -4.12
N GLU A 308 30.12 -0.25 -4.90
CA GLU A 308 30.33 -0.01 -6.34
C GLU A 308 29.05 -0.26 -7.14
N ALA A 309 28.35 -1.37 -6.87
CA ALA A 309 27.08 -1.66 -7.52
C ALA A 309 25.99 -0.66 -7.09
N VAL A 310 25.95 -0.28 -5.81
CA VAL A 310 25.04 0.75 -5.30
C VAL A 310 25.29 2.08 -5.99
N ALA A 311 26.54 2.54 -6.05
CA ALA A 311 26.90 3.83 -6.67
C ALA A 311 26.45 3.92 -8.13
N ARG A 312 26.56 2.83 -8.91
CA ARG A 312 26.06 2.79 -10.29
C ARG A 312 24.54 2.78 -10.38
N ALA A 313 23.86 2.13 -9.45
CA ALA A 313 22.42 1.91 -9.47
C ALA A 313 21.61 3.05 -8.82
N VAL A 314 22.26 4.06 -8.22
CA VAL A 314 21.56 5.17 -7.56
C VAL A 314 20.61 5.87 -8.52
N ILE A 315 19.38 6.07 -8.07
CA ILE A 315 18.39 6.88 -8.78
C ILE A 315 18.74 8.35 -8.56
N PRO A 316 18.92 9.17 -9.62
CA PRO A 316 19.34 10.57 -9.49
C PRO A 316 18.18 11.49 -9.05
N VAL A 317 17.63 11.22 -7.86
CA VAL A 317 16.46 11.91 -7.29
C VAL A 317 16.65 13.39 -7.03
N GLU A 318 17.89 13.88 -6.98
CA GLU A 318 18.23 15.30 -6.93
C GLU A 318 17.79 16.07 -8.19
N LYS A 319 17.56 15.37 -9.31
CA LYS A 319 17.05 15.96 -10.56
C LYS A 319 15.54 16.18 -10.56
N ILE A 320 14.82 15.67 -9.57
CA ILE A 320 13.37 15.80 -9.48
C ILE A 320 13.06 17.03 -8.62
N ASP A 321 12.49 18.08 -9.20
CA ASP A 321 12.21 19.31 -8.45
C ASP A 321 10.97 19.23 -7.56
N ALA A 322 10.04 18.33 -7.88
CA ALA A 322 8.81 18.13 -7.12
C ALA A 322 9.10 17.79 -5.65
N PRO A 323 8.42 18.45 -4.67
CA PRO A 323 8.45 18.06 -3.26
C PRO A 323 8.16 16.57 -3.07
N MET A 324 8.83 15.96 -2.09
CA MET A 324 8.66 14.52 -1.82
C MET A 324 8.32 14.21 -0.37
N LEU A 325 7.27 13.40 -0.16
CA LEU A 325 7.00 12.72 1.11
C LEU A 325 7.49 11.27 1.00
N ALA A 326 8.55 10.92 1.72
CA ALA A 326 9.02 9.54 1.85
C ALA A 326 8.52 8.91 3.15
N ILE A 327 7.86 7.75 3.05
CA ILE A 327 7.29 7.01 4.19
C ILE A 327 7.90 5.62 4.25
N ALA A 328 8.41 5.18 5.40
CA ALA A 328 8.97 3.84 5.53
C ALA A 328 8.82 3.22 6.93
N GLY A 329 8.58 1.92 6.97
CA GLY A 329 8.60 1.10 8.18
C GLY A 329 10.01 0.66 8.56
N VAL A 330 10.40 0.79 9.84
CA VAL A 330 11.69 0.26 10.32
C VAL A 330 11.67 -1.28 10.37
N ALA A 331 10.51 -1.86 10.67
CA ALA A 331 10.30 -3.29 10.78
C ALA A 331 9.98 -3.97 9.43
N ASP A 332 10.20 -3.27 8.31
CA ASP A 332 10.05 -3.79 6.95
C ASP A 332 10.92 -5.04 6.73
N ALA A 333 10.29 -6.18 6.47
CA ALA A 333 10.97 -7.46 6.26
C ALA A 333 11.22 -7.77 4.77
N SER A 334 10.80 -6.91 3.85
CA SER A 334 11.06 -7.00 2.41
C SER A 334 12.42 -6.40 2.05
N TYR A 335 12.73 -5.19 2.52
CA TYR A 335 14.06 -4.57 2.38
C TYR A 335 14.25 -3.45 3.41
N PRO A 336 15.46 -2.91 3.62
CA PRO A 336 15.67 -1.82 4.58
C PRO A 336 15.14 -0.47 4.07
N ALA A 337 13.82 -0.40 3.80
CA ALA A 337 13.13 0.77 3.25
C ALA A 337 13.36 2.03 4.09
N ASP A 338 13.46 1.90 5.42
CA ASP A 338 13.78 3.01 6.32
C ASP A 338 15.13 3.67 6.01
N ARG A 339 16.14 2.86 5.68
CA ARG A 339 17.49 3.35 5.32
C ARG A 339 17.49 3.93 3.91
N MET A 340 16.76 3.29 2.99
CA MET A 340 16.68 3.73 1.61
C MET A 340 15.92 5.06 1.48
N ALA A 341 14.82 5.24 2.22
CA ALA A 341 14.09 6.50 2.32
C ALA A 341 14.97 7.64 2.88
N ARG A 342 15.75 7.36 3.93
CA ARG A 342 16.72 8.33 4.47
C ARG A 342 17.79 8.71 3.46
N ALA A 343 18.35 7.73 2.74
CA ALA A 343 19.36 7.98 1.70
C ALA A 343 18.80 8.85 0.56
N LEU A 344 17.54 8.61 0.18
CA LEU A 344 16.84 9.38 -0.84
C LEU A 344 16.69 10.85 -0.42
N ILE A 345 16.09 11.11 0.75
CA ILE A 345 15.85 12.46 1.26
C ILE A 345 17.17 13.19 1.51
N ALA A 346 18.17 12.48 2.06
CA ALA A 346 19.50 13.03 2.24
C ALA A 346 20.09 13.46 0.91
N ARG A 347 20.00 12.66 -0.17
CA ARG A 347 20.56 13.04 -1.48
C ARG A 347 19.92 14.30 -2.08
N ARG A 348 18.64 14.54 -1.80
CA ARG A 348 17.89 15.68 -2.33
C ARG A 348 18.19 16.99 -1.60
N HIS A 349 18.37 16.94 -0.29
CA HIS A 349 18.65 18.12 0.55
C HIS A 349 17.68 19.31 0.30
N ARG A 350 16.37 19.06 0.18
CA ARG A 350 15.35 20.12 -0.04
C ARG A 350 14.46 20.30 1.18
N ASP A 351 14.19 21.55 1.54
CA ASP A 351 13.33 21.91 2.67
C ASP A 351 11.85 21.56 2.45
N THR A 352 11.46 21.35 1.18
CA THR A 352 10.10 20.94 0.78
C THR A 352 9.85 19.44 0.99
N ASP A 353 10.88 18.65 1.25
CA ASP A 353 10.75 17.20 1.41
C ASP A 353 10.38 16.83 2.85
N ARG A 354 9.59 15.75 3.00
CA ARG A 354 9.16 15.18 4.27
C ARG A 354 9.62 13.73 4.39
N LEU A 355 10.04 13.35 5.59
CA LEU A 355 10.39 11.97 5.92
C LEU A 355 9.60 11.47 7.11
N LEU A 356 8.77 10.44 6.89
CA LEU A 356 8.04 9.74 7.93
C LEU A 356 8.62 8.32 8.12
N VAL A 357 9.25 8.08 9.28
CA VAL A 357 9.74 6.76 9.66
C VAL A 357 8.85 6.16 10.75
N LEU A 358 8.32 4.97 10.49
CA LEU A 358 7.35 4.26 11.32
C LEU A 358 8.04 3.09 12.04
N PRO A 359 8.32 3.18 13.36
CA PRO A 359 9.19 2.22 14.05
C PRO A 359 8.71 0.77 14.03
N ASN A 360 7.39 0.55 14.15
CA ASN A 360 6.80 -0.78 14.32
C ASN A 360 5.98 -1.25 13.12
N ALA A 361 6.06 -0.54 11.99
CA ALA A 361 5.35 -0.86 10.77
C ALA A 361 6.23 -1.69 9.81
N GLY A 362 5.59 -2.62 9.10
CA GLY A 362 6.20 -3.40 8.03
C GLY A 362 6.16 -2.72 6.67
N HIS A 363 6.35 -3.53 5.62
CA HIS A 363 6.36 -3.12 4.21
C HIS A 363 4.97 -2.68 3.68
N PHE A 364 3.91 -3.41 4.07
CA PHE A 364 2.55 -3.20 3.56
C PHE A 364 1.83 -2.08 4.31
N LEU A 365 1.99 -0.86 3.82
CA LEU A 365 1.22 0.32 4.25
C LEU A 365 -0.01 0.49 3.35
N ARG A 366 -1.11 -0.17 3.72
CA ARG A 366 -2.41 -0.10 3.02
C ARG A 366 -3.30 1.00 3.62
N PRO A 367 -4.46 1.32 3.03
CA PRO A 367 -5.43 2.21 3.66
C PRO A 367 -5.76 1.81 5.12
N PRO A 368 -6.15 2.75 5.99
CA PRO A 368 -6.45 2.47 7.39
C PRO A 368 -7.66 1.54 7.57
N ALA A 369 -7.88 1.10 8.82
CA ALA A 369 -8.97 0.20 9.20
C ALA A 369 -9.04 -1.13 8.38
N THR A 370 -7.88 -1.65 7.96
CA THR A 370 -7.73 -3.00 7.41
C THR A 370 -7.07 -3.94 8.43
N PRO A 371 -7.38 -5.26 8.43
CA PRO A 371 -6.68 -6.25 9.26
C PRO A 371 -5.17 -6.24 9.06
N THR A 372 -4.40 -6.31 10.15
CA THR A 372 -2.91 -6.26 10.15
C THR A 372 -2.26 -7.44 10.89
N THR A 373 -3.07 -8.41 11.30
CA THR A 373 -2.65 -9.59 12.08
C THR A 373 -1.88 -10.61 11.23
N VAL A 374 -2.06 -10.57 9.91
CA VAL A 374 -1.26 -11.33 8.95
C VAL A 374 -0.31 -10.39 8.22
N ASP A 375 0.99 -10.63 8.38
CA ASP A 375 2.07 -9.77 7.88
C ASP A 375 2.66 -10.24 6.55
N ARG A 376 1.99 -11.11 5.80
CA ARG A 376 2.57 -11.76 4.62
C ARG A 376 1.53 -12.11 3.57
N ASN A 377 1.93 -12.06 2.31
CA ASN A 377 1.18 -12.67 1.22
C ASN A 377 1.79 -14.05 0.89
N ASN A 378 1.59 -14.56 -0.33
CA ASN A 378 2.17 -15.84 -0.76
C ASN A 378 3.69 -15.79 -1.03
N PHE A 379 4.26 -14.60 -1.22
CA PHE A 379 5.61 -14.40 -1.77
C PHE A 379 6.55 -13.69 -0.80
N ILE A 380 6.10 -12.67 -0.08
CA ILE A 380 6.93 -11.82 0.76
C ILE A 380 6.33 -11.58 2.13
N VAL A 381 7.23 -11.40 3.11
CA VAL A 381 6.89 -10.98 4.47
C VAL A 381 7.04 -9.47 4.56
N SER A 382 5.98 -8.82 5.06
CA SER A 382 5.91 -7.39 5.37
C SER A 382 6.73 -7.03 6.59
N GLY A 383 6.64 -7.84 7.65
CA GLY A 383 7.14 -7.50 8.98
C GLY A 383 6.22 -6.53 9.73
N GLY A 384 6.76 -5.90 10.77
CA GLY A 384 5.99 -5.08 11.71
C GLY A 384 5.20 -5.88 12.74
N THR A 385 4.58 -5.16 13.68
CA THR A 385 3.62 -5.72 14.64
C THR A 385 2.21 -5.33 14.21
N PRO A 386 1.14 -6.10 14.52
CA PRO A 386 -0.21 -5.74 14.10
C PRO A 386 -0.60 -4.29 14.49
N ALA A 387 -0.54 -3.97 15.79
CA ALA A 387 -0.84 -2.62 16.29
C ALA A 387 0.10 -1.54 15.74
N GLY A 388 1.40 -1.86 15.58
CA GLY A 388 2.38 -0.92 15.04
C GLY A 388 2.17 -0.60 13.56
N THR A 389 1.82 -1.61 12.76
CA THR A 389 1.47 -1.46 11.35
C THR A 389 0.14 -0.74 11.21
N ALA A 390 -0.88 -1.06 12.01
CA ALA A 390 -2.17 -0.37 11.99
C ALA A 390 -2.04 1.14 12.29
N LYS A 391 -1.33 1.49 13.37
CA LYS A 391 -1.00 2.89 13.69
C LYS A 391 -0.18 3.54 12.58
N GLY A 392 0.75 2.80 11.99
CA GLY A 392 1.56 3.24 10.86
C GLY A 392 0.74 3.55 9.62
N GLN A 393 -0.23 2.70 9.27
CA GLN A 393 -1.14 2.88 8.15
C GLN A 393 -1.99 4.14 8.32
N ARG A 394 -2.61 4.34 9.50
CA ARG A 394 -3.38 5.56 9.75
C ARG A 394 -2.51 6.81 9.66
N ARG A 395 -1.33 6.80 10.27
CA ARG A 395 -0.42 7.95 10.21
C ARG A 395 0.06 8.22 8.79
N ALA A 396 0.47 7.20 8.04
CA ALA A 396 0.88 7.33 6.66
C ALA A 396 -0.24 7.92 5.80
N TRP A 397 -1.48 7.46 5.99
CA TRP A 397 -2.63 7.97 5.26
C TRP A 397 -2.93 9.44 5.57
N THR A 398 -2.95 9.83 6.85
CA THR A 398 -3.15 11.23 7.25
C THR A 398 -2.07 12.13 6.66
N GLU A 399 -0.80 11.74 6.77
CA GLU A 399 0.32 12.56 6.28
C GLU A 399 0.35 12.63 4.74
N THR A 400 -0.09 11.57 4.06
CA THR A 400 -0.32 11.59 2.61
C THR A 400 -1.40 12.60 2.25
N LEU A 401 -2.57 12.57 2.88
CA LEU A 401 -3.66 13.50 2.58
C LEU A 401 -3.26 14.96 2.87
N ASP A 402 -2.60 15.22 4.01
CA ASP A 402 -2.12 16.55 4.36
C ASP A 402 -1.10 17.08 3.34
N PHE A 403 -0.17 16.23 2.93
CA PHE A 403 0.84 16.59 1.92
C PHE A 403 0.23 16.83 0.54
N LEU A 404 -0.73 16.01 0.12
CA LEU A 404 -1.44 16.21 -1.14
C LEU A 404 -2.27 17.50 -1.11
N ALA A 405 -3.02 17.76 -0.03
CA ALA A 405 -3.81 18.97 0.12
C ALA A 405 -2.95 20.23 0.06
N GLU A 406 -1.78 20.23 0.71
CA GLU A 406 -0.84 21.36 0.66
C GLU A 406 -0.21 21.55 -0.73
N THR A 407 0.28 20.47 -1.33
CA THR A 407 1.06 20.56 -2.58
C THR A 407 0.19 20.75 -3.81
N LEU A 408 -1.04 20.23 -3.79
CA LEU A 408 -2.02 20.31 -4.87
C LEU A 408 -3.07 21.41 -4.65
N ALA A 409 -2.93 22.27 -3.65
CA ALA A 409 -3.80 23.44 -3.49
C ALA A 409 -3.74 24.34 -4.73
N THR A 410 -4.89 24.92 -5.11
CA THR A 410 -4.92 26.04 -6.07
C THR A 410 -4.19 27.23 -5.45
N GLN A 411 -3.29 27.86 -6.23
CA GLN A 411 -2.58 29.07 -5.80
C GLN A 411 -3.44 30.32 -5.93
#